data_AF-A0A2V8WP07-F1
#
_entry.id   AF-A0A2V8WP07-F1
#
_cell.length_a   1.000
_cell.length_b   1.000
_cell.length_c   1.000
_cell.angle_alpha   90.00
_cell.angle_beta   90.00
_cell.angle_gamma   90.00
#
_symmetry.space_group_name_H-M   'P 1'
#
loop_
_entity.id
_entity.type
_entity.pdbx_description
1 polymer ?
#
loop_
_entity_poly.entity_id
_entity_poly.type
_entity_poly.pdbx_seq_one_letter_code
_entity_poly.pdbx_strand_id
1 'polypeptide(L)'
;ARNARHLAIPSNARLAQNPVLESPEDLREARLHFADHCAICHANDGSGHSDIGDGLYPKPPDLRLAQTQNLTDGELFWIIENGVRFTGMPAFSTNGGNHGGGQDSWKLVHFIRHLPHLTVAERLEMERYNPKGPEDRAEEQEENDFLNGATPRTKPESQNHHPE
;
A
#
# COMPACT_ATOMS: atom_id res chain seq x y z
N ALA A 1 -14.42 -15.17 -8.48
CA ALA A 1 -13.35 -14.15 -8.60
C ALA A 1 -11.94 -14.76 -8.70
N ARG A 2 -11.47 -15.56 -7.73
CA ARG A 2 -10.07 -16.01 -7.63
C ARG A 2 -9.56 -16.84 -8.83
N ASN A 3 -10.28 -17.88 -9.23
CA ASN A 3 -9.91 -18.69 -10.40
C ASN A 3 -9.94 -17.87 -11.70
N ALA A 4 -10.87 -16.92 -11.82
CA ALA A 4 -10.94 -16.02 -12.96
C ALA A 4 -9.74 -15.06 -13.02
N ARG A 5 -9.22 -14.62 -11.86
CA ARG A 5 -7.98 -13.82 -11.80
C ARG A 5 -6.78 -14.63 -12.30
N HIS A 6 -6.61 -15.86 -11.82
CA HIS A 6 -5.50 -16.71 -12.26
C HIS A 6 -5.52 -16.95 -13.77
N LEU A 7 -6.70 -17.23 -14.34
CA LEU A 7 -6.89 -17.42 -15.78
C LEU A 7 -6.66 -16.14 -16.61
N ALA A 8 -6.76 -14.96 -15.99
CA ALA A 8 -6.55 -13.67 -16.65
C ALA A 8 -5.07 -13.25 -16.69
N ILE A 9 -4.17 -13.96 -16.02
CA ILE A 9 -2.72 -13.68 -16.05
C ILE A 9 -2.10 -14.45 -17.23
N PRO A 10 -1.51 -13.76 -18.23
CA PRO A 10 -0.84 -14.39 -19.35
C PRO A 10 0.26 -15.37 -18.90
N SER A 11 0.40 -16.52 -19.57
CA SER A 11 1.39 -17.54 -19.18
C SER A 11 2.84 -17.03 -19.16
N ASN A 12 3.20 -16.11 -20.06
CA ASN A 12 4.52 -15.47 -20.04
C ASN A 12 4.75 -14.62 -18.79
N ALA A 13 3.72 -13.93 -18.28
CA ALA A 13 3.80 -13.19 -17.03
C ALA A 13 3.96 -14.15 -15.84
N ARG A 14 3.25 -15.29 -15.82
CA ARG A 14 3.38 -16.28 -14.74
C ARG A 14 4.78 -16.90 -14.63
N LEU A 15 5.50 -17.00 -15.74
CA LEU A 15 6.85 -17.56 -15.80
C LEU A 15 7.95 -16.51 -15.59
N ALA A 16 7.60 -15.22 -15.49
CA ALA A 16 8.58 -14.19 -15.23
C ALA A 16 9.21 -14.37 -13.85
N GLN A 17 10.54 -14.29 -13.80
CA GLN A 17 11.31 -14.25 -12.58
C GLN A 17 11.65 -12.80 -12.25
N ASN A 18 11.80 -12.51 -10.96
CA ASN A 18 12.23 -11.19 -10.52
C ASN A 18 13.67 -10.92 -10.98
N PRO A 19 13.91 -9.93 -11.87
CA PRO A 19 15.26 -9.62 -12.35
C PRO A 19 16.04 -8.73 -11.38
N VAL A 20 15.37 -8.14 -10.37
CA VAL A 20 15.99 -7.27 -9.37
C VAL A 20 16.61 -8.15 -8.28
N LEU A 21 17.91 -7.99 -8.05
CA LEU A 21 18.57 -8.64 -6.93
C LEU A 21 18.09 -8.01 -5.62
N GLU A 22 17.75 -8.83 -4.64
CA GLU A 22 17.36 -8.33 -3.32
C GLU A 22 18.57 -7.72 -2.61
N SER A 23 18.45 -6.46 -2.21
CA SER A 23 19.39 -5.79 -1.30
C SER A 23 18.62 -5.18 -0.12
N PRO A 24 19.27 -4.96 1.04
CA PRO A 24 18.61 -4.31 2.17
C PRO A 24 18.05 -2.92 1.85
N GLU A 25 18.71 -2.16 0.97
CA GLU A 25 18.21 -0.85 0.54
C GLU A 25 16.98 -1.00 -0.37
N ASP A 26 17.01 -1.90 -1.35
CA ASP A 26 15.86 -2.13 -2.23
C ASP A 26 14.63 -2.62 -1.45
N LEU A 27 14.83 -3.46 -0.43
CA LEU A 27 13.76 -3.90 0.46
C LEU A 27 13.21 -2.75 1.31
N ARG A 28 14.09 -1.86 1.79
CA ARG A 28 13.71 -0.65 2.54
C ARG A 28 12.91 0.31 1.66
N GLU A 29 13.37 0.58 0.45
CA GLU A 29 12.67 1.40 -0.54
C GLU A 29 11.30 0.82 -0.87
N ALA A 30 11.21 -0.48 -1.13
CA ALA A 30 9.94 -1.17 -1.40
C ALA A 30 8.98 -1.10 -0.21
N ARG A 31 9.49 -1.25 1.02
CA ARG A 31 8.69 -1.13 2.24
C ARG A 31 8.08 0.26 2.38
N LEU A 32 8.85 1.31 2.11
CA LEU A 32 8.35 2.69 2.16
C LEU A 32 7.35 2.97 1.02
N HIS A 33 7.62 2.46 -0.18
CA HIS A 33 6.67 2.54 -1.30
C HIS A 33 5.35 1.84 -0.95
N PHE A 34 5.40 0.65 -0.35
CA PHE A 34 4.22 -0.07 0.10
C PHE A 34 3.45 0.71 1.17
N ALA A 35 4.14 1.30 2.16
CA ALA A 35 3.51 2.12 3.20
C ALA A 35 2.75 3.32 2.59
N ASP A 36 3.35 3.96 1.59
CA ASP A 36 2.78 5.16 0.97
C ASP A 36 1.59 4.85 0.05
N HIS A 37 1.61 3.73 -0.69
CA HIS A 37 0.65 3.48 -1.77
C HIS A 37 -0.25 2.25 -1.56
N CYS A 38 0.22 1.23 -0.84
CA CYS A 38 -0.47 -0.06 -0.75
C CYS A 38 -1.15 -0.26 0.61
N ALA A 39 -0.53 0.24 1.68
CA ALA A 39 -0.96 0.00 3.06
C ALA A 39 -2.33 0.61 3.40
N ILE A 40 -2.75 1.65 2.68
CA ILE A 40 -4.09 2.23 2.83
C ILE A 40 -5.21 1.18 2.66
N CYS A 41 -5.00 0.17 1.81
CA CYS A 41 -5.94 -0.92 1.59
C CYS A 41 -5.44 -2.25 2.21
N HIS A 42 -4.13 -2.50 2.18
CA HIS A 42 -3.55 -3.77 2.60
C HIS A 42 -3.07 -3.82 4.06
N ALA A 43 -3.14 -2.69 4.78
CA ALA A 43 -2.51 -2.47 6.07
C ALA A 43 -0.97 -2.63 6.05
N ASN A 44 -0.26 -1.99 6.98
CA ASN A 44 1.21 -2.07 7.03
C ASN A 44 1.72 -3.50 7.31
N ASP A 45 0.93 -4.33 7.99
CA ASP A 45 1.28 -5.73 8.24
C ASP A 45 0.87 -6.66 7.09
N GLY A 46 0.25 -6.15 6.03
CA GLY A 46 -0.23 -6.93 4.88
C GLY A 46 -1.50 -7.75 5.15
N SER A 47 -2.17 -7.58 6.29
CA SER A 47 -3.36 -8.36 6.65
C SER A 47 -4.59 -8.06 5.80
N GLY A 48 -4.65 -6.88 5.16
CA GLY A 48 -5.85 -6.37 4.51
C GLY A 48 -6.85 -5.70 5.47
N HIS A 49 -6.56 -5.66 6.77
CA HIS A 49 -7.39 -4.99 7.78
C HIS A 49 -6.97 -3.53 7.93
N SER A 50 -7.58 -2.69 7.10
CA SER A 50 -7.45 -1.23 7.13
C SER A 50 -8.83 -0.61 7.00
N ASP A 51 -8.98 0.65 7.42
CA ASP A 51 -10.27 1.35 7.37
C ASP A 51 -10.89 1.36 5.96
N ILE A 52 -10.05 1.53 4.92
CA ILE A 52 -10.49 1.43 3.53
C ILE A 52 -10.64 -0.03 3.10
N GLY A 53 -9.65 -0.88 3.39
CA GLY A 53 -9.64 -2.28 2.97
C GLY A 53 -10.85 -3.07 3.43
N ASP A 54 -11.32 -2.83 4.65
CA ASP A 54 -12.48 -3.52 5.21
C ASP A 54 -13.81 -3.17 4.55
N GLY A 55 -13.89 -2.00 3.90
CA GLY A 55 -15.06 -1.53 3.13
C GLY A 55 -15.09 -1.98 1.66
N LEU A 56 -14.00 -2.52 1.13
CA LEU A 56 -13.90 -2.92 -0.28
C LEU A 56 -14.55 -4.29 -0.54
N TYR A 57 -15.13 -4.44 -1.74
CA TYR A 57 -15.61 -5.72 -2.24
C TYR A 57 -15.06 -6.04 -3.64
N PRO A 58 -14.36 -7.18 -3.83
CA PRO A 58 -13.91 -8.10 -2.78
C PRO A 58 -12.89 -7.45 -1.84
N LYS A 59 -12.85 -7.90 -0.58
CA LYS A 59 -11.85 -7.44 0.39
C LYS A 59 -10.42 -7.73 -0.09
N PRO A 60 -9.44 -6.85 0.20
CA PRO A 60 -8.03 -7.14 0.01
C PRO A 60 -7.66 -8.47 0.68
N PRO A 61 -6.92 -9.37 0.00
CA PRO A 61 -6.45 -10.59 0.64
C PRO A 61 -5.38 -10.27 1.68
N ASP A 62 -5.31 -11.11 2.72
CA ASP A 62 -4.12 -11.17 3.57
C ASP A 62 -2.93 -11.66 2.71
N LEU A 63 -1.96 -10.77 2.54
CA LEU A 63 -0.79 -10.98 1.70
C LEU A 63 0.21 -11.97 2.32
N ARG A 64 0.10 -12.25 3.62
CA ARG A 64 0.99 -13.16 4.34
C ARG A 64 0.61 -14.62 4.15
N LEU A 65 -0.64 -14.90 3.79
CA LEU A 65 -1.15 -16.26 3.70
C LEU A 65 -0.69 -16.96 2.42
N ALA A 66 -0.67 -18.30 2.48
CA ALA A 66 -0.24 -19.17 1.39
C ALA A 66 -0.95 -18.89 0.05
N GLN A 67 -2.17 -18.39 0.05
CA GLN A 67 -2.89 -18.08 -1.19
C GLN A 67 -2.23 -16.94 -1.98
N THR A 68 -1.56 -16.02 -1.29
CA THR A 68 -0.76 -14.96 -1.93
C THR A 68 0.69 -15.43 -2.07
N GLN A 69 1.25 -16.03 -1.03
CA GLN A 69 2.65 -16.47 -1.01
C GLN A 69 2.97 -17.64 -1.96
N ASN A 70 1.97 -18.39 -2.43
CA ASN A 70 2.17 -19.44 -3.44
C ASN A 70 2.03 -18.96 -4.88
N LEU A 71 1.64 -17.69 -5.10
CA LEU A 71 1.70 -17.09 -6.45
C LEU A 71 3.16 -17.03 -6.90
N THR A 72 3.42 -17.07 -8.20
CA THR A 72 4.77 -16.81 -8.70
C THR A 72 5.12 -15.33 -8.60
N ASP A 73 6.41 -14.99 -8.62
CA ASP A 73 6.84 -13.59 -8.60
C ASP A 73 6.27 -12.81 -9.78
N GLY A 74 6.25 -13.42 -10.97
CA GLY A 74 5.63 -12.85 -12.15
C GLY A 74 4.11 -12.66 -12.04
N GLU A 75 3.40 -13.53 -11.30
CA GLU A 75 1.99 -13.31 -10.99
C GLU A 75 1.76 -12.11 -10.06
N LEU A 76 2.58 -11.98 -9.02
CA LEU A 76 2.52 -10.83 -8.10
C LEU A 76 2.82 -9.54 -8.86
N PHE A 77 3.91 -9.51 -9.64
CA PHE A 77 4.27 -8.39 -10.50
C PHE A 77 3.15 -8.00 -11.45
N TRP A 78 2.55 -8.97 -12.14
CA TRP A 78 1.46 -8.70 -13.08
C TRP A 78 0.24 -8.09 -12.39
N ILE A 79 -0.10 -8.57 -11.19
CA ILE A 79 -1.21 -8.03 -10.39
C ILE A 79 -0.92 -6.59 -9.95
N ILE A 80 0.31 -6.28 -9.54
CA ILE A 80 0.71 -4.92 -9.17
C ILE A 80 0.60 -3.98 -10.39
N GLU A 81 1.19 -4.37 -11.52
CA GLU A 81 1.20 -3.55 -12.73
C GLU A 81 -0.20 -3.32 -13.28
N ASN A 82 -1.06 -4.35 -13.31
CA ASN A 82 -2.33 -4.30 -14.03
C ASN A 82 -3.54 -4.09 -13.12
N GLY A 83 -3.35 -4.13 -11.80
CA GLY A 83 -4.43 -4.18 -10.84
C GLY A 83 -5.30 -5.42 -10.99
N VAL A 84 -6.49 -5.39 -10.38
CA VAL A 84 -7.47 -6.47 -10.51
C VAL A 84 -8.81 -5.88 -10.95
N ARG A 85 -9.21 -6.22 -12.18
CA ARG A 85 -10.46 -5.76 -12.81
C ARG A 85 -11.66 -6.08 -11.91
N PHE A 86 -12.58 -5.11 -11.80
CA PHE A 86 -13.78 -5.18 -10.95
C PHE A 86 -13.50 -5.33 -9.46
N THR A 87 -12.39 -4.76 -8.99
CA THR A 87 -12.04 -4.63 -7.56
C THR A 87 -11.52 -3.22 -7.29
N GLY A 88 -11.28 -2.88 -6.02
CA GLY A 88 -10.63 -1.63 -5.63
C GLY A 88 -9.11 -1.58 -5.88
N MET A 89 -8.48 -2.63 -6.42
CA MET A 89 -7.03 -2.66 -6.66
C MET A 89 -6.68 -1.99 -7.99
N PRO A 90 -6.05 -0.79 -7.97
CA PRO A 90 -5.69 -0.06 -9.18
C PRO A 90 -4.48 -0.70 -9.88
N ALA A 91 -4.25 -0.28 -11.13
CA ALA A 91 -3.02 -0.59 -11.85
C ALA A 91 -1.92 0.40 -11.45
N PHE A 92 -0.74 -0.11 -11.10
CA PHE A 92 0.43 0.72 -10.80
C PHE A 92 1.39 0.84 -12.00
N SER A 93 1.01 0.34 -13.18
CA SER A 93 1.86 0.40 -14.37
C SER A 93 2.19 1.82 -14.80
N THR A 94 3.45 2.02 -15.19
CA THR A 94 4.01 3.32 -15.56
C THR A 94 3.65 3.86 -16.93
N ASN A 95 2.73 3.23 -17.65
CA ASN A 95 2.26 3.72 -18.95
C ASN A 95 1.33 4.97 -18.86
N GLY A 96 1.43 5.75 -17.77
CA GLY A 96 0.55 6.88 -17.49
C GLY A 96 1.10 7.98 -16.57
N GLY A 97 2.43 8.07 -16.38
CA GLY A 97 3.07 9.26 -15.79
C GLY A 97 3.84 9.02 -14.49
N ASN A 98 5.17 9.07 -14.60
CA ASN A 98 6.14 9.40 -13.55
C ASN A 98 6.17 8.58 -12.24
N HIS A 99 6.44 7.26 -12.24
CA HIS A 99 7.09 6.56 -11.11
C HIS A 99 7.82 5.26 -11.54
N GLY A 100 9.13 5.30 -11.83
CA GLY A 100 10.07 4.16 -11.65
C GLY A 100 9.77 2.77 -12.25
N GLY A 101 9.22 2.72 -13.46
CA GLY A 101 8.57 1.52 -14.04
C GLY A 101 9.34 0.21 -14.01
N GLY A 102 8.57 -0.87 -13.78
CA GLY A 102 9.02 -2.26 -13.71
C GLY A 102 9.87 -2.58 -12.49
N GLN A 103 10.95 -1.84 -12.25
CA GLN A 103 11.87 -2.12 -11.15
C GLN A 103 11.21 -1.93 -9.78
N ASP A 104 10.46 -0.85 -9.56
CA ASP A 104 9.79 -0.62 -8.27
C ASP A 104 8.73 -1.68 -7.98
N SER A 105 7.98 -2.10 -9.00
CA SER A 105 7.02 -3.22 -8.89
C SER A 105 7.71 -4.54 -8.56
N TRP A 106 8.90 -4.80 -9.13
CA TRP A 106 9.70 -5.97 -8.76
C TRP A 106 10.28 -5.88 -7.35
N LYS A 107 10.67 -4.70 -6.88
CA LYS A 107 11.08 -4.50 -5.48
C LYS A 107 9.88 -4.71 -4.52
N LEU A 108 8.69 -4.26 -4.89
CA LEU A 108 7.46 -4.54 -4.15
C LEU A 108 7.17 -6.04 -4.05
N VAL A 109 7.48 -6.83 -5.09
CA VAL A 109 7.37 -8.31 -5.00
C VAL A 109 8.25 -8.84 -3.87
N HIS A 110 9.52 -8.42 -3.78
CA HIS A 110 10.41 -8.82 -2.66
C HIS A 110 9.81 -8.43 -1.31
N PHE A 111 9.29 -7.21 -1.18
CA PHE A 111 8.66 -6.80 0.07
C PHE A 111 7.40 -7.61 0.42
N ILE A 112 6.56 -7.96 -0.56
CA ILE A 112 5.40 -8.83 -0.34
C ILE A 112 5.84 -10.22 0.15
N ARG A 113 6.98 -10.75 -0.33
CA ARG A 113 7.56 -11.99 0.20
C ARG A 113 8.05 -11.84 1.65
N HIS A 114 8.50 -10.65 2.02
CA HIS A 114 8.99 -10.34 3.37
C HIS A 114 7.87 -10.14 4.40
N LEU A 115 6.64 -9.79 3.99
CA LEU A 115 5.52 -9.51 4.91
C LEU A 115 5.27 -10.56 6.01
N PRO A 116 5.33 -11.89 5.76
CA PRO A 116 5.22 -12.90 6.82
C PRO A 116 6.29 -12.81 7.92
N HIS A 117 7.41 -12.14 7.64
CA HIS A 117 8.57 -11.98 8.51
C HIS A 117 8.77 -10.53 8.98
N LEU A 118 7.82 -9.64 8.70
CA LEU A 118 7.88 -8.22 9.03
C LEU A 118 8.09 -8.03 10.54
N THR A 119 9.12 -7.28 10.90
CA THR A 119 9.43 -6.97 12.29
C THR A 119 8.62 -5.79 12.81
N VAL A 120 8.53 -5.66 14.13
CA VAL A 120 7.89 -4.50 14.78
C VAL A 120 8.61 -3.20 14.41
N ALA A 121 9.94 -3.21 14.32
CA ALA A 121 10.72 -2.01 13.98
C ALA A 121 10.42 -1.52 12.55
N GLU A 122 10.36 -2.44 11.58
CA GLU A 122 10.01 -2.12 10.20
C GLU A 122 8.58 -1.59 10.08
N ARG A 123 7.62 -2.20 10.81
CA ARG A 123 6.23 -1.72 10.84
C ARG A 123 6.11 -0.33 11.44
N LEU A 124 6.77 -0.07 12.57
CA LEU A 124 6.80 1.27 13.18
C LEU A 124 7.47 2.30 12.28
N GLU A 125 8.42 1.89 11.44
CA GLU A 125 8.96 2.77 10.41
C GLU A 125 7.92 3.04 9.32
N MET A 126 7.23 2.04 8.81
CA MET A 126 6.16 2.22 7.80
C MET A 126 5.09 3.21 8.28
N GLU A 127 4.62 3.07 9.53
CA GLU A 127 3.60 3.96 10.11
C GLU A 127 3.98 5.44 10.06
N ARG A 128 5.28 5.78 10.15
CA ARG A 128 5.75 7.17 10.02
C ARG A 128 5.68 7.72 8.59
N TYR A 129 5.61 6.85 7.59
CA TYR A 129 5.55 7.20 6.18
C TYR A 129 4.18 6.96 5.55
N ASN A 130 3.19 6.50 6.32
CA ASN A 130 1.81 6.43 5.84
C ASN A 130 1.33 7.84 5.45
N PRO A 131 0.62 8.00 4.32
CA PRO A 131 0.07 9.27 3.92
C PRO A 131 -1.00 9.69 4.93
N LYS A 132 -0.89 10.91 5.43
CA LYS A 132 -1.85 11.50 6.37
C LYS A 132 -2.76 12.48 5.64
N GLY A 133 -4.04 12.50 6.02
CA GLY A 133 -5.00 13.48 5.54
C GLY A 133 -4.59 14.91 5.93
N PRO A 134 -5.08 15.93 5.23
CA PRO A 134 -4.81 17.33 5.60
C PRO A 134 -5.32 17.68 7.00
N GLU A 135 -6.41 17.05 7.45
CA GLU A 135 -6.97 17.22 8.80
C GLU A 135 -6.06 16.57 9.84
N ASP A 136 -5.69 15.30 9.68
CA ASP A 136 -4.76 14.60 10.58
C ASP A 136 -3.43 15.35 10.74
N ARG A 137 -2.92 15.94 9.64
CA ARG A 137 -1.69 16.76 9.67
C ARG A 137 -1.86 18.04 10.45
N ALA A 138 -3.03 18.68 10.35
CA ALA A 138 -3.33 19.89 11.10
C ALA A 138 -3.48 19.58 12.59
N GLU A 139 -4.15 18.48 12.96
CA GLU A 139 -4.30 18.03 14.34
C GLU A 139 -2.94 17.69 14.97
N GLU A 140 -2.09 16.93 14.27
CA GLU A 140 -0.73 16.66 14.75
C GLU A 140 0.09 17.94 14.91
N GLN A 141 -0.09 18.91 14.03
CA GLN A 141 0.60 20.19 14.15
C GLN A 141 0.09 20.99 15.35
N GLU A 142 -1.22 21.00 15.61
CA GLU A 142 -1.81 21.61 16.82
C GLU A 142 -1.31 20.92 18.10
N GLU A 143 -1.22 19.58 18.12
CA GLU A 143 -0.67 18.82 19.24
C GLU A 143 0.82 19.13 19.46
N ASN A 144 1.61 19.16 18.40
CA ASN A 144 3.04 19.51 18.48
C ASN A 144 3.24 20.95 18.96
N ASP A 145 2.43 21.89 18.48
CA ASP A 145 2.46 23.29 18.91
C ASP A 145 2.12 23.38 20.41
N PHE A 146 1.10 22.65 20.88
CA PHE A 146 0.74 22.58 22.30
C PHE A 146 1.88 21.99 23.16
N LEU A 147 2.45 20.85 22.76
CA LEU A 147 3.55 20.19 23.48
C LEU A 147 4.80 21.06 23.56
N ASN A 148 5.05 21.88 22.54
CA ASN A 148 6.17 22.82 22.48
C ASN A 148 5.87 24.19 23.13
N GLY A 149 4.70 24.35 23.75
CA GLY A 149 4.32 25.56 24.49
C GLY A 149 3.89 26.75 23.63
N ALA A 150 3.56 26.52 22.36
CA ALA A 150 2.93 27.54 21.51
C ALA A 150 1.46 27.73 21.91
N THR A 151 0.98 28.98 21.85
CA THR A 151 -0.41 29.31 22.14
C THR A 151 -1.34 28.78 21.04
N PRO A 152 -2.43 28.04 21.38
CA PRO A 152 -3.34 27.51 20.39
C PRO A 152 -3.98 28.62 19.55
N ARG A 153 -4.01 28.47 18.21
CA ARG A 153 -4.83 29.32 17.34
C ARG A 153 -6.28 28.85 17.41
N THR A 154 -7.20 29.76 17.72
CA THR A 154 -8.64 29.48 17.72
C THR A 154 -9.13 29.11 16.32
N LYS A 155 -9.70 27.91 16.16
CA LYS A 155 -10.39 27.47 14.94
C LYS A 155 -11.62 28.37 14.69
N PRO A 156 -11.84 28.92 13.49
CA PRO A 156 -13.09 29.61 13.19
C PRO A 156 -14.23 28.59 13.11
N GLU A 157 -15.35 28.88 13.78
CA GLU A 157 -16.55 28.03 13.80
C GLU A 157 -17.04 27.72 12.37
N SER A 158 -17.16 26.43 12.03
CA SER A 158 -17.81 26.02 10.78
C SER A 158 -19.30 26.34 10.87
N GLN A 159 -19.75 27.32 10.10
CA GLN A 159 -21.17 27.63 9.95
C GLN A 159 -21.84 26.50 9.15
N ASN A 160 -22.59 25.64 9.84
CA ASN A 160 -23.49 24.68 9.22
C ASN A 160 -24.63 25.43 8.51
N HIS A 161 -24.65 25.40 7.17
CA HIS A 161 -25.80 25.83 6.38
C HIS A 161 -26.39 24.63 5.63
N HIS A 162 -27.48 24.08 6.17
CA HIS A 162 -28.46 23.29 5.43
C HIS A 162 -29.56 24.24 4.93
N PRO A 163 -29.94 24.22 3.64
CA PRO A 163 -31.25 24.65 3.21
C PRO A 163 -32.18 23.46 2.96
N GLU A 164 -33.46 23.65 3.31
CA GLU A 164 -34.62 22.78 3.08
C GLU A 164 -34.93 22.50 1.60
#